data_AF-A0AAE4JHH2-F1
#
_entry.id   AF-A0AAE4JHH2-F1
#
_cell.length_a   1.000
_cell.length_b   1.000
_cell.length_c   1.000
_cell.angle_alpha   90.00
_cell.angle_beta   90.00
_cell.angle_gamma   90.00
#
_symmetry.space_group_name_H-M   'P 1'
#
loop_
_entity.id
_entity.type
_entity.pdbx_description
1 polymer ?
#
loop_
_entity_poly.entity_id
_entity_poly.type
_entity_poly.pdbx_seq_one_letter_code
_entity_poly.pdbx_strand_id
1 'polypeptide(L)'
;MKRTRRATLGLLGGTVMGALGGCLAPGGTGSGDGSAETRTHPSPGTDPDTETDDGETETATDDEPPTDTPDGLPDDLDRVDTPPYEIEDSECTVDDSGEGDRDPLYLCANMPSEPSLSFEQVSTRGTLLADEGLEFAEDNTDDQLYATLLTSDDDIERFEDDSGDAYDLVADTDFERHAVLIVQTGWGSGSIIPHLKRIEETATGIHAFGCYTQPCVYTDDFTARSTVARFERPDTLDNSVVSLTVDPSTRYNVATGEDVVTIDRSD
;
A
#
# COMPACT_ATOMS: atom_id res chain seq x y z
N MET A 1 -10.85 50.14 -31.78
CA MET A 1 -9.42 50.55 -31.91
C MET A 1 -8.69 50.19 -30.63
N LYS A 2 -7.59 49.40 -30.73
CA LYS A 2 -6.50 49.21 -29.74
C LYS A 2 -6.93 48.49 -28.42
N ARG A 3 -6.25 47.46 -27.90
CA ARG A 3 -4.84 47.03 -28.02
C ARG A 3 -4.73 45.54 -27.68
N THR A 4 -4.07 44.81 -28.57
CA THR A 4 -3.46 43.49 -28.39
C THR A 4 -2.42 43.54 -27.26
N ARG A 5 -2.38 42.51 -26.40
CA ARG A 5 -1.18 42.18 -25.62
C ARG A 5 -0.80 40.73 -25.90
N ARG A 6 0.28 40.58 -26.67
CA ARG A 6 1.15 39.39 -26.69
C ARG A 6 1.96 39.40 -25.39
N ALA A 7 2.09 38.25 -24.76
CA ALA A 7 3.20 37.95 -23.86
C ALA A 7 3.78 36.59 -24.27
N THR A 8 5.10 36.55 -24.26
CA THR A 8 5.98 35.67 -25.01
C THR A 8 6.45 34.52 -24.13
N LEU A 9 6.64 33.34 -24.73
CA LEU A 9 7.46 32.23 -24.25
C LEU A 9 8.79 32.69 -23.64
N GLY A 10 9.19 32.04 -22.54
CA GLY A 10 10.55 32.03 -22.03
C GLY A 10 10.89 30.62 -21.51
N LEU A 11 11.60 29.87 -22.34
CA LEU A 11 12.06 28.49 -22.15
C LEU A 11 13.57 28.53 -21.83
N LEU A 12 13.99 28.12 -20.64
CA LEU A 12 15.37 27.80 -20.22
C LEU A 12 15.25 27.00 -18.91
N GLY A 13 15.87 25.87 -18.62
CA GLY A 13 16.88 25.05 -19.28
C GLY A 13 17.31 24.01 -18.22
N GLY A 14 17.00 22.74 -18.44
CA GLY A 14 17.33 21.64 -17.53
C GLY A 14 18.49 20.81 -18.07
N THR A 15 19.53 20.63 -17.27
CA THR A 15 20.46 19.51 -17.36
C THR A 15 21.18 19.36 -16.02
N VAL A 16 20.85 18.32 -15.26
CA VAL A 16 21.72 17.80 -14.20
C VAL A 16 21.98 16.34 -14.52
N MET A 17 23.24 16.05 -14.84
CA MET A 17 23.78 14.69 -14.97
C MET A 17 24.09 14.17 -13.55
N GLY A 18 23.43 13.11 -13.13
CA GLY A 18 23.80 12.32 -11.94
C GLY A 18 24.49 11.03 -12.38
N ALA A 19 25.77 10.90 -12.06
CA ALA A 19 26.58 9.73 -12.37
C ALA A 19 26.35 8.61 -11.35
N LEU A 20 26.14 7.39 -11.84
CA LEU A 20 26.18 6.15 -11.08
C LEU A 20 27.62 5.83 -10.66
N GLY A 21 27.82 5.53 -9.38
CA GLY A 21 29.09 5.06 -8.85
C GLY A 21 28.85 4.15 -7.65
N GLY A 22 28.81 2.84 -7.89
CA GLY A 22 28.82 1.82 -6.84
C GLY A 22 30.22 1.61 -6.25
N CYS A 23 30.26 0.97 -5.09
CA CYS A 23 31.35 0.07 -4.67
C CYS A 23 30.88 -0.79 -3.49
N LEU A 24 30.69 -2.08 -3.77
CA LEU A 24 30.62 -3.19 -2.83
C LEU A 24 31.89 -3.27 -1.96
N ALA A 25 31.74 -3.66 -0.70
CA ALA A 25 32.83 -4.21 0.10
C ALA A 25 32.35 -5.43 0.92
N PRO A 26 33.14 -6.53 1.01
CA PRO A 26 32.70 -7.83 1.52
C PRO A 26 33.17 -8.15 2.95
N GLY A 27 32.43 -9.06 3.60
CA GLY A 27 32.98 -10.19 4.35
C GLY A 27 33.44 -9.96 5.80
N GLY A 28 32.73 -10.60 6.73
CA GLY A 28 33.17 -10.78 8.12
C GLY A 28 32.48 -11.96 8.79
N THR A 29 33.00 -13.17 8.59
CA THR A 29 32.62 -14.40 9.28
C THR A 29 33.01 -14.34 10.76
N GLY A 30 32.06 -14.60 11.67
CA GLY A 30 32.31 -14.73 13.10
C GLY A 30 31.47 -15.85 13.71
N SER A 31 32.08 -17.02 13.89
CA SER A 31 31.56 -18.15 14.67
C SER A 31 31.22 -17.73 16.10
N GLY A 32 30.04 -18.09 16.57
CA GLY A 32 29.64 -18.01 17.98
C GLY A 32 28.98 -19.32 18.41
N ASP A 33 29.73 -20.12 19.17
CA ASP A 33 29.25 -21.32 19.85
C ASP A 33 28.13 -20.98 20.84
N GLY A 34 26.94 -21.53 20.62
CA GLY A 34 25.78 -21.41 21.50
C GLY A 34 25.35 -22.77 22.02
N SER A 35 25.85 -23.12 23.20
CA SER A 35 25.55 -24.35 23.94
C SER A 35 24.06 -24.60 24.14
N ALA A 36 23.67 -25.85 23.94
CA ALA A 36 22.38 -26.40 24.34
C ALA A 36 22.23 -26.40 25.86
N GLU A 37 21.21 -25.71 26.37
CA GLU A 37 20.69 -25.94 27.72
C GLU A 37 19.20 -26.30 27.65
N THR A 38 18.97 -27.59 27.86
CA THR A 38 17.70 -28.27 28.08
C THR A 38 16.95 -27.62 29.26
N ARG A 39 15.81 -26.97 29.01
CA ARG A 39 14.90 -26.52 30.07
C ARG A 39 13.76 -27.53 30.26
N THR A 40 13.79 -28.14 31.43
CA THR A 40 12.81 -29.06 31.99
C THR A 40 11.48 -28.34 32.26
N HIS A 41 10.40 -28.81 31.62
CA HIS A 41 9.03 -28.45 31.99
C HIS A 41 8.56 -29.27 33.21
N PRO A 42 7.96 -28.65 34.24
CA PRO A 42 7.07 -29.34 35.15
C PRO A 42 5.61 -29.16 34.70
N SER A 43 4.95 -30.26 34.38
CA SER A 43 3.49 -30.35 34.25
C SER A 43 2.82 -30.34 35.63
N PRO A 44 1.72 -29.60 35.80
CA PRO A 44 0.75 -29.90 36.84
C PRO A 44 -0.52 -30.46 36.18
N GLY A 45 -0.78 -31.75 36.42
CA GLY A 45 -2.09 -32.34 36.20
C GLY A 45 -3.04 -31.97 37.32
N THR A 46 -4.29 -31.66 37.00
CA THR A 46 -5.45 -31.74 37.90
C THR A 46 -6.70 -31.81 37.02
N ASP A 47 -7.30 -33.00 36.96
CA ASP A 47 -8.71 -33.19 36.58
C ASP A 47 -9.61 -32.51 37.63
N PRO A 48 -10.81 -32.07 37.23
CA PRO A 48 -11.95 -32.67 37.89
C PRO A 48 -13.10 -33.02 36.91
N ASP A 49 -13.64 -34.20 37.13
CA ASP A 49 -15.00 -34.56 36.73
C ASP A 49 -16.04 -33.71 37.50
N THR A 50 -17.19 -33.56 36.83
CA THR A 50 -18.57 -33.75 37.32
C THR A 50 -19.54 -32.55 37.33
N GLU A 51 -20.67 -32.82 36.68
CA GLU A 51 -22.08 -32.39 36.89
C GLU A 51 -22.65 -31.19 36.12
N THR A 52 -23.61 -31.58 35.27
CA THR A 52 -24.76 -30.88 34.69
C THR A 52 -25.55 -30.06 35.72
N ASP A 53 -25.93 -28.83 35.35
CA ASP A 53 -27.10 -28.14 35.92
C ASP A 53 -27.82 -27.34 34.82
N ASP A 54 -29.15 -27.46 34.82
CA ASP A 54 -30.10 -26.97 33.83
C ASP A 54 -30.68 -25.60 34.24
N GLY A 55 -30.71 -24.67 33.28
CA GLY A 55 -31.78 -23.67 33.15
C GLY A 55 -31.57 -22.31 33.82
N GLU A 56 -31.50 -21.26 33.02
CA GLU A 56 -32.60 -20.28 32.91
C GLU A 56 -32.39 -19.34 31.71
N THR A 57 -33.52 -18.97 31.13
CA THR A 57 -33.70 -18.10 29.96
C THR A 57 -33.47 -16.64 30.33
N GLU A 58 -32.61 -15.92 29.60
CA GLU A 58 -32.71 -14.47 29.43
C GLU A 58 -32.51 -14.16 27.94
N THR A 59 -33.61 -13.81 27.28
CA THR A 59 -33.65 -13.18 25.97
C THR A 59 -32.98 -11.81 26.02
N ALA A 60 -31.83 -11.67 25.37
CA ALA A 60 -31.37 -10.38 24.86
C ALA A 60 -31.49 -10.41 23.33
N THR A 61 -32.55 -9.80 22.83
CA THR A 61 -32.61 -9.28 21.46
C THR A 61 -31.64 -8.11 21.38
N ASP A 62 -30.39 -8.38 21.02
CA ASP A 62 -29.53 -7.38 20.41
C ASP A 62 -29.77 -7.43 18.90
N ASP A 63 -30.79 -6.70 18.47
CA ASP A 63 -30.94 -6.20 17.09
C ASP A 63 -29.94 -5.04 16.89
N GLU A 64 -28.65 -5.28 17.11
CA GLU A 64 -27.60 -4.48 16.47
C GLU A 64 -27.19 -5.22 15.20
N PRO A 65 -27.28 -4.59 14.01
CA PRO A 65 -26.65 -5.18 12.84
C PRO A 65 -25.15 -5.32 13.17
N PRO A 66 -24.51 -6.45 12.85
CA PRO A 66 -23.07 -6.55 13.01
C PRO A 66 -22.43 -5.44 12.15
N THR A 67 -21.86 -4.41 12.78
CA THR A 67 -21.17 -3.32 12.09
C THR A 67 -19.68 -3.57 11.93
N ASP A 68 -19.18 -4.69 12.42
CA ASP A 68 -17.78 -5.06 12.23
C ASP A 68 -17.68 -6.03 11.06
N THR A 69 -17.60 -5.47 9.85
CA THR A 69 -16.99 -6.18 8.74
C THR A 69 -15.55 -6.49 9.18
N PRO A 70 -15.14 -7.76 9.29
CA PRO A 70 -13.89 -8.17 9.94
C PRO A 70 -12.61 -7.59 9.31
N ASP A 71 -12.76 -6.92 8.17
CA ASP A 71 -11.73 -6.46 7.26
C ASP A 71 -11.77 -4.93 7.06
N GLY A 72 -12.57 -4.18 7.83
CA GLY A 72 -12.69 -2.70 7.69
C GLY A 72 -13.28 -2.19 6.36
N LEU A 73 -13.54 -3.08 5.41
CA LEU A 73 -14.12 -2.79 4.10
C LEU A 73 -15.63 -2.50 4.23
N PRO A 74 -16.18 -1.58 3.41
CA PRO A 74 -17.62 -1.43 3.22
C PRO A 74 -18.29 -2.73 2.74
N ASP A 75 -19.53 -2.98 3.15
CA ASP A 75 -20.30 -4.19 2.83
C ASP A 75 -20.48 -4.47 1.32
N ASP A 76 -20.36 -3.44 0.49
CA ASP A 76 -20.49 -3.52 -0.96
C ASP A 76 -19.15 -3.75 -1.70
N LEU A 77 -18.06 -3.96 -0.97
CA LEU A 77 -16.72 -4.22 -1.52
C LEU A 77 -16.16 -5.55 -1.02
N ASP A 78 -15.94 -6.47 -1.95
CA ASP A 78 -15.21 -7.70 -1.68
C ASP A 78 -13.71 -7.42 -1.61
N ARG A 79 -12.95 -8.19 -0.80
CA ARG A 79 -11.48 -8.07 -0.74
C ARG A 79 -10.82 -8.19 -2.11
N VAL A 80 -11.34 -9.11 -2.93
CA VAL A 80 -10.89 -9.38 -4.29
C VAL A 80 -12.10 -9.37 -5.21
N ASP A 81 -12.09 -8.50 -6.22
CA ASP A 81 -13.16 -8.39 -7.19
C ASP A 81 -12.63 -8.13 -8.62
N THR A 82 -13.54 -7.88 -9.57
CA THR A 82 -13.18 -7.53 -10.95
C THR A 82 -13.21 -6.01 -11.16
N PRO A 83 -12.20 -5.42 -11.84
CA PRO A 83 -12.21 -4.01 -12.19
C PRO A 83 -13.49 -3.60 -12.96
N PRO A 84 -14.11 -2.45 -12.64
CA PRO A 84 -15.38 -2.04 -13.25
C PRO A 84 -15.21 -1.40 -14.64
N TYR A 85 -14.06 -1.58 -15.27
CA TYR A 85 -13.70 -1.00 -16.57
C TYR A 85 -12.94 -2.04 -17.40
N GLU A 86 -13.04 -1.93 -18.73
CA GLU A 86 -12.37 -2.85 -19.63
C GLU A 86 -10.86 -2.56 -19.66
N ILE A 87 -10.07 -3.62 -19.56
CA ILE A 87 -8.61 -3.58 -19.63
C ILE A 87 -8.19 -4.38 -20.85
N GLU A 88 -7.47 -3.73 -21.77
CA GLU A 88 -6.84 -4.43 -22.87
C GLU A 88 -5.59 -5.11 -22.34
N ASP A 89 -5.55 -6.45 -22.41
CA ASP A 89 -4.36 -7.19 -22.00
C ASP A 89 -3.18 -6.79 -22.88
N SER A 90 -2.07 -6.46 -22.24
CA SER A 90 -0.82 -6.12 -22.89
C SER A 90 0.12 -7.29 -22.73
N GLU A 91 0.43 -7.98 -23.83
CA GLU A 91 1.46 -9.03 -23.80
C GLU A 91 2.77 -8.45 -23.25
N CYS A 92 3.43 -9.24 -22.41
CA CYS A 92 4.75 -8.92 -21.93
C CYS A 92 5.78 -9.44 -22.93
N THR A 93 6.44 -8.56 -23.68
CA THR A 93 7.57 -8.95 -24.53
C THR A 93 8.87 -8.61 -23.83
N VAL A 94 9.68 -9.62 -23.58
CA VAL A 94 11.04 -9.44 -23.03
C VAL A 94 12.03 -9.39 -24.17
N ASP A 95 12.82 -8.33 -24.24
CA ASP A 95 13.84 -8.18 -25.28
C ASP A 95 15.17 -8.89 -24.89
N ASP A 96 16.17 -8.80 -25.77
CA ASP A 96 17.50 -9.39 -25.55
C ASP A 96 18.25 -8.79 -24.34
N SER A 97 17.78 -7.65 -23.79
CA SER A 97 18.35 -7.04 -22.57
C SER A 97 17.76 -7.61 -21.28
N GLY A 98 16.69 -8.41 -21.37
CA GLY A 98 15.97 -8.93 -20.21
C GLY A 98 15.00 -7.94 -19.60
N GLU A 99 14.75 -6.81 -20.27
CA GLU A 99 13.74 -5.84 -19.88
C GLU A 99 12.43 -6.11 -20.63
N GLY A 100 11.31 -5.98 -19.91
CA GLY A 100 9.99 -6.06 -20.50
C GLY A 100 9.53 -4.72 -21.06
N ASP A 101 8.77 -4.75 -22.15
CA ASP A 101 8.24 -3.55 -22.82
C ASP A 101 6.84 -3.12 -22.36
N ARG A 102 6.23 -3.86 -21.43
CA ARG A 102 4.89 -3.59 -20.93
C ARG A 102 4.82 -2.23 -20.23
N ASP A 103 3.88 -1.39 -20.67
CA ASP A 103 3.58 -0.12 -20.01
C ASP A 103 3.17 -0.38 -18.55
N PRO A 104 3.88 0.18 -17.54
CA PRO A 104 3.55 -0.05 -16.13
C PRO A 104 2.15 0.46 -15.75
N LEU A 105 1.55 1.35 -16.54
CA LEU A 105 0.24 1.94 -16.28
C LEU A 105 -0.90 1.36 -17.13
N TYR A 106 -0.68 0.28 -17.90
CA TYR A 106 -1.70 -0.29 -18.80
C TYR A 106 -3.00 -0.66 -18.05
N LEU A 107 -2.89 -1.16 -16.82
CA LEU A 107 -4.04 -1.48 -15.95
C LEU A 107 -4.87 -0.25 -15.59
N CYS A 108 -4.26 0.93 -15.50
CA CYS A 108 -4.96 2.18 -15.20
C CYS A 108 -5.37 2.96 -16.47
N ALA A 109 -5.08 2.47 -17.68
CA ALA A 109 -5.22 3.25 -18.90
C ALA A 109 -6.65 3.73 -19.15
N ASN A 110 -7.62 2.84 -18.90
CA ASN A 110 -9.06 3.10 -19.06
C ASN A 110 -9.76 3.46 -17.75
N MET A 111 -9.03 3.54 -16.63
CA MET A 111 -9.61 3.98 -15.37
C MET A 111 -10.05 5.44 -15.49
N PRO A 112 -11.25 5.80 -15.02
CA PRO A 112 -11.69 7.20 -14.95
C PRO A 112 -10.61 8.07 -14.30
N SER A 113 -10.32 9.23 -14.89
CA SER A 113 -9.17 10.04 -14.50
C SER A 113 -9.51 11.37 -13.85
N GLU A 114 -10.80 11.71 -13.71
CA GLU A 114 -11.24 12.94 -13.05
C GLU A 114 -11.51 12.60 -11.57
N PRO A 115 -10.62 12.95 -10.63
CA PRO A 115 -10.85 12.72 -9.22
C PRO A 115 -11.79 13.80 -8.66
N SER A 116 -12.55 13.48 -7.61
CA SER A 116 -13.25 14.52 -6.85
C SER A 116 -12.32 15.34 -5.96
N LEU A 117 -11.19 14.77 -5.55
CA LEU A 117 -10.16 15.44 -4.72
C LEU A 117 -8.87 15.65 -5.52
N SER A 118 -8.32 16.86 -5.45
CA SER A 118 -6.99 17.08 -6.03
C SER A 118 -5.92 16.40 -5.17
N PHE A 119 -4.91 15.80 -5.82
CA PHE A 119 -3.81 15.14 -5.14
C PHE A 119 -2.53 15.21 -5.95
N GLU A 120 -1.42 15.06 -5.24
CA GLU A 120 -0.11 14.77 -5.82
C GLU A 120 0.47 13.53 -5.17
N GLN A 121 1.35 12.82 -5.87
CA GLN A 121 1.94 11.60 -5.35
C GLN A 121 3.41 11.47 -5.70
N VAL A 122 4.13 10.77 -4.84
CA VAL A 122 5.52 10.36 -5.04
C VAL A 122 5.65 8.87 -4.79
N SER A 123 6.51 8.22 -5.56
CA SER A 123 6.78 6.78 -5.43
C SER A 123 8.17 6.57 -4.87
N THR A 124 8.29 5.62 -3.95
CA THR A 124 9.54 5.31 -3.24
C THR A 124 9.72 3.81 -3.04
N ARG A 125 10.92 3.41 -2.62
CA ARG A 125 11.32 2.03 -2.39
C ARG A 125 11.81 1.88 -0.95
N GLY A 126 11.58 0.70 -0.39
CA GLY A 126 11.95 0.37 0.98
C GLY A 126 10.83 0.64 1.98
N THR A 127 11.13 0.32 3.22
CA THR A 127 10.29 0.63 4.38
C THR A 127 10.18 2.14 4.53
N LEU A 128 8.98 2.65 4.85
CA LEU A 128 8.75 4.08 5.06
C LEU A 128 8.51 4.45 6.52
N LEU A 129 7.83 3.56 7.25
CA LEU A 129 7.38 3.81 8.61
C LEU A 129 8.14 2.87 9.54
N ALA A 130 8.61 3.40 10.66
CA ALA A 130 9.52 2.69 11.56
C ALA A 130 8.83 1.53 12.32
N ASP A 131 7.52 1.65 12.55
CA ASP A 131 6.78 0.78 13.45
C ASP A 131 5.67 -0.04 12.75
N GLU A 132 5.49 0.13 11.43
CA GLU A 132 4.38 -0.49 10.68
C GLU A 132 4.64 -0.63 9.18
N GLY A 133 3.81 -1.44 8.54
CA GLY A 133 3.84 -1.68 7.09
C GLY A 133 4.56 -2.97 6.72
N LEU A 134 5.01 -3.05 5.47
CA LEU A 134 5.58 -4.27 4.92
C LEU A 134 7.04 -4.47 5.37
N GLU A 135 7.29 -5.53 6.13
CA GLU A 135 8.62 -6.01 6.52
C GLU A 135 9.02 -7.29 5.78
N PHE A 136 10.23 -7.32 5.20
CA PHE A 136 10.68 -8.45 4.40
C PHE A 136 10.66 -9.77 5.19
N ALA A 137 9.94 -10.77 4.67
CA ALA A 137 9.91 -12.13 5.18
C ALA A 137 10.35 -13.12 4.10
N GLU A 138 11.44 -13.85 4.34
CA GLU A 138 12.08 -14.77 3.36
C GLU A 138 11.15 -15.87 2.83
N ASP A 139 10.10 -16.23 3.59
CA ASP A 139 9.21 -17.35 3.27
C ASP A 139 7.82 -16.92 2.76
N ASN A 140 7.57 -15.62 2.52
CA ASN A 140 6.27 -15.15 2.03
C ASN A 140 6.29 -14.85 0.52
N THR A 141 5.49 -15.60 -0.24
CA THR A 141 5.31 -15.44 -1.69
C THR A 141 3.96 -14.86 -2.07
N ASP A 142 3.10 -14.58 -1.09
CA ASP A 142 1.74 -14.08 -1.30
C ASP A 142 1.74 -12.58 -1.64
N ASP A 143 0.64 -12.10 -2.22
CA ASP A 143 0.47 -10.67 -2.42
C ASP A 143 0.23 -9.98 -1.08
N GLN A 144 1.12 -9.06 -0.72
CA GLN A 144 0.97 -8.26 0.50
C GLN A 144 0.72 -6.80 0.19
N LEU A 145 -0.27 -6.22 0.88
CA LEU A 145 -0.67 -4.83 0.76
C LEU A 145 -0.76 -4.19 2.15
N TYR A 146 -0.39 -2.93 2.21
CA TYR A 146 -0.57 -2.11 3.40
C TYR A 146 -1.04 -0.71 3.00
N ALA A 147 -2.01 -0.16 3.72
CA ALA A 147 -2.49 1.20 3.49
C ALA A 147 -2.74 1.92 4.81
N THR A 148 -2.28 3.17 4.91
CA THR A 148 -2.43 3.98 6.12
C THR A 148 -2.64 5.45 5.78
N LEU A 149 -3.32 6.16 6.68
CA LEU A 149 -3.54 7.60 6.59
C LEU A 149 -2.71 8.33 7.63
N LEU A 150 -2.14 9.45 7.21
CA LEU A 150 -1.54 10.45 8.09
C LEU A 150 -2.40 11.71 8.08
N THR A 151 -2.75 12.19 9.27
CA THR A 151 -3.76 13.23 9.45
C THR A 151 -3.34 14.33 10.43
N SER A 152 -2.16 14.23 11.04
CA SER A 152 -1.57 15.24 11.91
C SER A 152 -0.05 15.32 11.77
N ASP A 153 0.53 16.42 12.26
CA ASP A 153 1.98 16.61 12.29
C ASP A 153 2.71 15.54 13.13
N ASP A 154 2.04 14.97 14.15
CA ASP A 154 2.60 13.91 14.99
C ASP A 154 2.90 12.64 14.17
N ASP A 155 2.22 12.45 13.02
CA ASP A 155 2.46 11.31 12.14
C ASP A 155 3.82 11.38 11.41
N ILE A 156 4.43 12.57 11.31
CA ILE A 156 5.75 12.73 10.69
C ILE A 156 6.82 11.96 11.47
N GLU A 157 6.68 11.88 12.80
CA GLU A 157 7.63 11.18 13.68
C GLU A 157 7.63 9.66 13.49
N ARG A 158 6.66 9.12 12.74
CA ARG A 158 6.53 7.68 12.42
C ARG A 158 7.43 7.23 11.27
N PHE A 159 8.01 8.16 10.51
CA PHE A 159 8.90 7.80 9.40
C PHE A 159 10.21 7.19 9.89
N GLU A 160 10.69 6.17 9.17
CA GLU A 160 12.00 5.56 9.45
C GLU A 160 13.15 6.52 9.16
N ASP A 161 13.05 7.23 8.03
CA ASP A 161 14.04 8.20 7.55
C ASP A 161 13.46 9.62 7.52
N ASP A 162 14.27 10.61 7.91
CA ASP A 162 13.94 12.04 7.91
C ASP A 162 14.35 12.75 6.61
N SER A 163 14.41 12.00 5.50
CA SER A 163 14.86 12.52 4.20
C SER A 163 14.26 11.78 2.99
N GLY A 164 14.24 12.46 1.84
CA GLY A 164 13.80 11.90 0.56
C GLY A 164 12.41 12.38 0.15
N ASP A 165 12.07 12.22 -1.13
CA ASP A 165 10.87 12.84 -1.73
C ASP A 165 9.56 12.48 -1.01
N ALA A 166 9.46 11.25 -0.48
CA ALA A 166 8.31 10.82 0.31
C ALA A 166 8.20 11.55 1.65
N TYR A 167 9.30 11.61 2.41
CA TYR A 167 9.35 12.36 3.66
C TYR A 167 9.10 13.85 3.41
N ASP A 168 9.76 14.44 2.41
CA ASP A 168 9.61 15.86 2.06
C ASP A 168 8.15 16.19 1.72
N LEU A 169 7.45 15.33 0.97
CA LEU A 169 6.03 15.52 0.65
C LEU A 169 5.16 15.54 1.93
N VAL A 170 5.41 14.63 2.87
CA VAL A 170 4.65 14.57 4.13
C VAL A 170 5.01 15.71 5.06
N ALA A 171 6.29 16.02 5.24
CA ALA A 171 6.78 17.08 6.11
C ALA A 171 6.31 18.48 5.65
N ASP A 172 6.14 18.69 4.34
CA ASP A 172 5.59 19.93 3.77
C ASP A 172 4.04 19.98 3.78
N THR A 173 3.36 18.96 4.33
CA THR A 173 1.90 18.89 4.35
C THR A 173 1.29 19.80 5.41
N ASP A 174 0.39 20.69 4.98
CA ASP A 174 -0.53 21.39 5.88
C ASP A 174 -1.71 20.48 6.24
N PHE A 175 -1.62 19.77 7.36
CA PHE A 175 -2.62 18.78 7.79
C PHE A 175 -3.98 19.40 8.16
N GLU A 176 -4.08 20.72 8.34
CA GLU A 176 -5.39 21.37 8.48
C GLU A 176 -6.19 21.34 7.16
N ARG A 177 -5.50 21.22 6.02
CA ARG A 177 -6.08 21.34 4.67
C ARG A 177 -5.89 20.10 3.80
N HIS A 178 -4.95 19.25 4.17
CA HIS A 178 -4.61 18.05 3.42
C HIS A 178 -4.50 16.85 4.37
N ALA A 179 -4.57 15.67 3.79
CA ALA A 179 -4.20 14.43 4.43
C ALA A 179 -3.25 13.67 3.50
N VAL A 180 -2.56 12.66 4.05
CA VAL A 180 -1.64 11.83 3.29
C VAL A 180 -2.09 10.38 3.35
N LEU A 181 -2.14 9.74 2.19
CA LEU A 181 -2.36 8.30 2.04
C LEU A 181 -1.03 7.64 1.65
N ILE A 182 -0.62 6.62 2.40
CA ILE A 182 0.50 5.75 2.06
C ILE A 182 -0.07 4.41 1.64
N VAL A 183 0.34 3.93 0.46
CA VAL A 183 0.00 2.60 -0.05
C VAL A 183 1.30 1.86 -0.33
N GLN A 184 1.45 0.68 0.25
CA GLN A 184 2.61 -0.19 0.06
C GLN A 184 2.19 -1.53 -0.55
N THR A 185 3.06 -2.08 -1.39
CA THR A 185 2.91 -3.41 -2.02
C THR A 185 4.20 -4.22 -1.91
N GLY A 186 4.05 -5.54 -1.68
CA GLY A 186 5.11 -6.53 -1.43
C GLY A 186 5.78 -7.12 -2.68
N TRP A 187 6.58 -8.18 -2.50
CA TRP A 187 7.88 -8.33 -3.18
C TRP A 187 8.00 -9.36 -4.32
N GLY A 188 8.62 -8.90 -5.42
CA GLY A 188 9.06 -9.67 -6.60
C GLY A 188 9.32 -8.69 -7.74
N SER A 189 10.55 -8.61 -8.24
CA SER A 189 11.09 -7.32 -8.68
C SER A 189 10.65 -6.76 -10.03
N GLY A 190 10.45 -5.44 -10.07
CA GLY A 190 10.68 -4.62 -11.26
C GLY A 190 9.74 -3.43 -11.33
N SER A 191 8.44 -3.67 -11.14
CA SER A 191 7.40 -2.67 -11.45
C SER A 191 6.16 -2.73 -10.56
N ILE A 192 6.22 -3.37 -9.40
CA ILE A 192 5.10 -3.35 -8.43
C ILE A 192 5.11 -2.02 -7.67
N ILE A 193 5.16 -0.88 -8.36
CA ILE A 193 4.96 0.42 -7.72
C ILE A 193 3.47 0.72 -7.81
N PRO A 194 2.76 0.86 -6.68
CA PRO A 194 1.36 1.25 -6.72
C PRO A 194 1.25 2.65 -7.34
N HIS A 195 0.34 2.84 -8.27
CA HIS A 195 0.06 4.13 -8.87
C HIS A 195 -1.40 4.49 -8.59
N LEU A 196 -1.63 5.58 -7.87
CA LEU A 196 -2.98 6.10 -7.67
C LEU A 196 -3.34 6.96 -8.87
N LYS A 197 -4.52 6.69 -9.42
CA LYS A 197 -5.06 7.39 -10.59
C LYS A 197 -6.05 8.46 -10.19
N ARG A 198 -6.85 8.19 -9.16
CA ARG A 198 -7.87 9.11 -8.64
C ARG A 198 -8.14 8.85 -7.17
N ILE A 199 -8.60 9.87 -6.48
CA ILE A 199 -9.09 9.80 -5.10
C ILE A 199 -10.48 10.45 -5.10
N GLU A 200 -11.47 9.69 -4.65
CA GLU A 200 -12.85 10.14 -4.53
C GLU A 200 -13.19 10.38 -3.06
N GLU A 201 -13.87 11.48 -2.78
CA GLU A 201 -14.52 11.74 -1.51
C GLU A 201 -15.77 10.86 -1.40
N THR A 202 -15.95 10.26 -0.23
CA THR A 202 -17.13 9.49 0.15
C THR A 202 -17.84 10.19 1.31
N ALA A 203 -18.98 9.65 1.76
CA ALA A 203 -19.68 10.22 2.91
C ALA A 203 -18.87 10.17 4.22
N THR A 204 -17.94 9.22 4.34
CA THR A 204 -17.19 8.93 5.58
C THR A 204 -15.69 9.05 5.41
N GLY A 205 -15.19 9.49 4.26
CA GLY A 205 -13.75 9.65 4.00
C GLY A 205 -13.40 9.59 2.53
N ILE A 206 -12.48 8.71 2.15
CA ILE A 206 -12.03 8.62 0.75
C ILE A 206 -12.05 7.19 0.19
N HIS A 207 -12.12 7.11 -1.14
CA HIS A 207 -11.85 5.90 -1.91
C HIS A 207 -10.80 6.21 -2.96
N ALA A 208 -9.59 5.71 -2.74
CA ALA A 208 -8.48 5.83 -3.68
C ALA A 208 -8.49 4.67 -4.67
N PHE A 209 -8.29 4.97 -5.95
CA PHE A 209 -8.23 3.97 -7.01
C PHE A 209 -6.90 4.06 -7.73
N GLY A 210 -6.29 2.90 -7.95
CA GLY A 210 -5.00 2.80 -8.59
C GLY A 210 -4.77 1.44 -9.24
N CYS A 211 -3.53 1.22 -9.66
CA CYS A 211 -3.07 -0.06 -10.17
C CYS A 211 -1.60 -0.27 -9.80
N TYR A 212 -1.17 -1.52 -9.84
CA TYR A 212 0.25 -1.84 -9.97
C TYR A 212 0.39 -2.99 -10.95
N THR A 213 1.47 -3.00 -11.71
CA THR A 213 1.71 -4.01 -12.72
C THR A 213 2.78 -4.98 -12.24
N GLN A 214 2.49 -6.27 -12.33
CA GLN A 214 3.53 -7.28 -12.14
C GLN A 214 4.63 -7.12 -13.20
N PRO A 215 5.90 -7.22 -12.80
CA PRO A 215 7.02 -7.10 -13.72
C PRO A 215 6.98 -8.23 -14.76
N CYS A 216 7.46 -7.90 -15.95
CA CYS A 216 7.67 -8.87 -17.02
C CYS A 216 8.70 -9.94 -16.69
N VAL A 217 9.72 -9.57 -15.91
CA VAL A 217 10.78 -10.44 -15.45
C VAL A 217 10.87 -10.30 -13.95
N TYR A 218 10.66 -11.40 -13.24
CA TYR A 218 10.86 -11.47 -11.80
C TYR A 218 12.34 -11.65 -11.51
N THR A 219 12.87 -10.84 -10.59
CA THR A 219 14.19 -11.01 -9.99
C THR A 219 14.07 -11.04 -8.47
N ASP A 220 15.13 -11.50 -7.82
CA ASP A 220 15.18 -11.76 -6.38
C ASP A 220 15.41 -10.49 -5.53
N ASP A 221 15.18 -9.27 -6.06
CA ASP A 221 15.13 -8.07 -5.20
C ASP A 221 13.78 -7.92 -4.52
N PHE A 222 13.75 -8.36 -3.26
CA PHE A 222 12.60 -8.21 -2.39
C PHE A 222 12.70 -6.89 -1.61
N THR A 223 12.07 -5.82 -2.12
CA THR A 223 12.02 -4.51 -1.44
C THR A 223 10.70 -3.78 -1.62
N ALA A 224 10.19 -3.16 -0.54
CA ALA A 224 8.82 -2.68 -0.49
C ALA A 224 8.67 -1.53 -1.46
N ARG A 225 7.49 -1.40 -2.06
CA ARG A 225 7.22 -0.34 -3.02
C ARG A 225 6.03 0.43 -2.52
N SER A 226 6.22 1.73 -2.45
CA SER A 226 5.29 2.60 -1.77
C SER A 226 4.96 3.78 -2.65
N THR A 227 3.71 4.22 -2.58
CA THR A 227 3.27 5.50 -3.10
C THR A 227 2.66 6.29 -1.97
N VAL A 228 3.13 7.53 -1.84
CA VAL A 228 2.67 8.51 -0.86
C VAL A 228 1.89 9.56 -1.64
N ALA A 229 0.63 9.78 -1.29
CA ALA A 229 -0.25 10.73 -1.95
C ALA A 229 -0.78 11.75 -0.96
N ARG A 230 -0.50 13.03 -1.22
CA ARG A 230 -1.07 14.16 -0.49
C ARG A 230 -2.32 14.62 -1.23
N PHE A 231 -3.45 14.69 -0.54
CA PHE A 231 -4.75 15.03 -1.13
C PHE A 231 -5.48 16.09 -0.30
N GLU A 232 -6.40 16.81 -0.94
CA GLU A 232 -7.30 17.75 -0.26
C GLU A 232 -8.09 17.05 0.85
N ARG A 233 -8.02 17.56 2.07
CA ARG A 233 -8.68 16.94 3.23
C ARG A 233 -10.21 17.09 3.10
N PRO A 234 -10.98 16.00 3.04
CA PRO A 234 -12.44 16.07 3.11
C PRO A 234 -12.93 16.47 4.52
N ASP A 235 -14.19 16.87 4.63
CA ASP A 235 -14.80 17.26 5.90
C ASP A 235 -14.87 16.09 6.90
N THR A 236 -15.03 14.86 6.39
CA THR A 236 -15.02 13.60 7.14
C THR A 236 -13.92 12.69 6.61
N LEU A 237 -13.19 12.01 7.49
CA LEU A 237 -12.11 11.09 7.13
C LEU A 237 -12.01 9.94 8.15
N ASP A 238 -13.15 9.29 8.38
CA ASP A 238 -13.30 8.21 9.35
C ASP A 238 -12.97 6.84 8.76
N ASN A 239 -13.21 6.66 7.45
CA ASN A 239 -12.89 5.44 6.70
C ASN A 239 -12.23 5.79 5.38
N SER A 240 -11.17 5.06 5.02
CA SER A 240 -10.56 5.17 3.70
C SER A 240 -10.27 3.81 3.11
N VAL A 241 -10.56 3.67 1.83
CA VAL A 241 -10.38 2.42 1.08
C VAL A 241 -9.46 2.67 -0.11
N VAL A 242 -8.61 1.71 -0.40
CA VAL A 242 -7.73 1.68 -1.56
C VAL A 242 -8.11 0.49 -2.43
N SER A 243 -8.48 0.76 -3.69
CA SER A 243 -8.69 -0.27 -4.70
C SER A 243 -7.53 -0.26 -5.70
N LEU A 244 -6.74 -1.33 -5.74
CA LEU A 244 -5.66 -1.50 -6.71
C LEU A 244 -6.01 -2.57 -7.74
N THR A 245 -6.04 -2.19 -9.01
CA THR A 245 -6.13 -3.14 -10.12
C THR A 245 -4.76 -3.76 -10.36
N VAL A 246 -4.69 -5.09 -10.33
CA VAL A 246 -3.41 -5.84 -10.30
C VAL A 246 -3.22 -6.73 -11.53
N ASP A 247 -4.33 -7.10 -12.15
CA ASP A 247 -4.38 -7.76 -13.45
C ASP A 247 -5.73 -7.44 -14.15
N PRO A 248 -5.94 -7.80 -15.43
CA PRO A 248 -7.15 -7.46 -16.16
C PRO A 248 -8.47 -7.96 -15.55
N SER A 249 -8.41 -9.00 -14.71
CA SER A 249 -9.57 -9.63 -14.06
C SER A 249 -9.67 -9.37 -12.56
N THR A 250 -8.63 -8.81 -11.95
CA THR A 250 -8.49 -8.75 -10.50
C THR A 250 -8.18 -7.35 -10.01
N ARG A 251 -8.90 -6.95 -8.95
CA ARG A 251 -8.68 -5.76 -8.16
C ARG A 251 -8.74 -6.13 -6.69
N TYR A 252 -7.78 -5.61 -5.94
CA TYR A 252 -7.68 -5.78 -4.50
C TYR A 252 -8.21 -4.53 -3.79
N ASN A 253 -8.97 -4.74 -2.72
CA ASN A 253 -9.54 -3.68 -1.89
C ASN A 253 -8.96 -3.77 -0.48
N VAL A 254 -8.43 -2.67 0.04
CA VAL A 254 -7.81 -2.59 1.37
C VAL A 254 -8.31 -1.35 2.08
N ALA A 255 -8.78 -1.50 3.31
CA ALA A 255 -9.11 -0.37 4.17
C ALA A 255 -7.84 0.15 4.87
N THR A 256 -7.78 1.45 5.10
CA THR A 256 -6.69 2.04 5.86
C THR A 256 -6.85 1.74 7.34
N GLY A 257 -5.76 1.43 8.03
CA GLY A 257 -5.79 1.05 9.45
C GLY A 257 -6.00 -0.44 9.69
N GLU A 258 -6.15 -1.23 8.62
CA GLU A 258 -5.86 -2.66 8.67
C GLU A 258 -4.35 -2.88 8.87
N ASP A 259 -4.00 -4.00 9.51
CA ASP A 259 -2.62 -4.50 9.47
C ASP A 259 -2.29 -5.00 8.04
N VAL A 260 -1.07 -5.51 7.82
CA VAL A 260 -0.65 -6.06 6.52
C VAL A 260 -1.65 -7.10 6.02
N VAL A 261 -2.28 -6.79 4.89
CA VAL A 261 -3.23 -7.68 4.22
C VAL A 261 -2.46 -8.62 3.32
N THR A 262 -2.66 -9.92 3.51
CA THR A 262 -2.07 -10.97 2.69
C THR A 262 -3.16 -11.63 1.86
N ILE A 263 -2.99 -11.64 0.53
CA ILE A 263 -3.92 -12.23 -0.43
C ILE A 263 -3.25 -13.46 -1.04
N ASP A 264 -3.84 -14.61 -0.73
CA ASP A 264 -3.45 -15.89 -1.32
C ASP A 264 -3.75 -15.84 -2.83
N ARG A 265 -2.70 -16.00 -3.64
CA ARG A 265 -2.83 -16.22 -5.09
C ARG A 265 -3.23 -17.67 -5.31
N SER A 266 -4.47 -18.02 -4.97
CA SER A 266 -4.97 -19.37 -5.25
C SER A 266 -5.11 -19.54 -6.77
N ASP A 267 -4.30 -20.47 -7.32
CA ASP A 267 -4.17 -20.84 -8.74
C ASP A 267 -5.48 -21.15 -9.48
#